data_AF-A0A3A6Q697-F1
#
_entry.id   AF-A0A3A6Q697-F1
#
_cell.length_a   1.000
_cell.length_b   1.000
_cell.length_c   1.000
_cell.angle_alpha   90.00
_cell.angle_beta   90.00
_cell.angle_gamma   90.00
#
_symmetry.space_group_name_H-M   'P 1'
#
loop_
_entity.id
_entity.type
_entity.pdbx_description
1 polymer ?
#
loop_
_entity_poly.entity_id
_entity_poly.type
_entity_poly.pdbx_seq_one_letter_code
_entity_poly.pdbx_strand_id
1 'polypeptide(L)'
;MERFETHDHRDLVGVYDQLIGNPTCDPFDDSGATVSAFEAAEWLPLLKHNLADIQRTRGLAELAGRFVARSDFNMKNLEPPRQ
;
A
#
# COMPACT_ATOMS: atom_id res chain seq x y z
N MET A 1 -5.75 18.13 -14.72
CA MET A 1 -5.58 16.82 -14.05
C MET A 1 -6.07 17.01 -12.64
N GLU A 2 -7.26 16.49 -12.33
CA GLU A 2 -7.85 16.62 -10.99
C GLU A 2 -7.09 15.67 -10.08
N ARG A 3 -6.36 16.24 -9.12
CA ARG A 3 -5.58 15.48 -8.13
C ARG A 3 -6.58 14.79 -7.20
N PHE A 4 -6.29 13.55 -6.75
CA PHE A 4 -7.10 12.92 -5.71
C PHE A 4 -7.11 13.82 -4.46
N GLU A 5 -8.30 14.14 -3.95
CA GLU A 5 -8.47 14.92 -2.73
C GLU A 5 -8.10 14.07 -1.50
N THR A 6 -6.90 14.33 -0.95
CA THR A 6 -6.37 13.60 0.21
C THR A 6 -6.49 14.37 1.52
N HIS A 7 -7.24 15.49 1.57
CA HIS A 7 -7.43 16.33 2.77
C HIS A 7 -6.12 16.62 3.53
N ASP A 8 -5.07 17.03 2.81
CA ASP A 8 -3.72 17.30 3.33
C ASP A 8 -2.96 16.11 3.94
N HIS A 9 -3.51 14.89 3.93
CA HIS A 9 -2.75 13.68 4.22
C HIS A 9 -1.68 13.47 3.15
N ARG A 10 -0.43 13.38 3.61
CA ARG A 10 0.77 13.14 2.77
C ARG A 10 1.52 11.88 3.16
N ASP A 11 1.23 11.31 4.33
CA ASP A 11 1.74 10.01 4.72
C ASP A 11 0.94 8.90 4.04
N LEU A 12 1.58 7.74 3.94
CA LEU A 12 1.05 6.59 3.21
C LEU A 12 -0.22 6.02 3.88
N VAL A 13 -0.29 6.07 5.22
CA VAL A 13 -1.40 5.56 6.01
C VAL A 13 -2.67 6.38 5.73
N GLY A 14 -2.60 7.70 5.83
CA GLY A 14 -3.70 8.60 5.54
C GLY A 14 -4.18 8.53 4.09
N VAL A 15 -3.28 8.28 3.13
CA VAL A 15 -3.67 8.03 1.73
C VAL A 15 -4.47 6.74 1.59
N TYR A 16 -4.07 5.67 2.27
CA TYR A 16 -4.82 4.41 2.24
C TYR A 16 -6.21 4.57 2.86
N ASP A 17 -6.30 5.17 4.04
CA ASP A 17 -7.56 5.35 4.74
C ASP A 17 -8.54 6.17 3.90
N GLN A 18 -8.05 7.24 3.27
CA GLN A 18 -8.88 8.14 2.47
C GLN A 18 -9.35 7.51 1.16
N LEU A 19 -8.50 6.73 0.48
CA LEU A 19 -8.78 6.28 -0.89
C LEU A 19 -9.38 4.88 -0.95
N ILE A 20 -9.06 4.00 -0.01
CA ILE A 20 -9.43 2.58 -0.08
C ILE A 20 -9.96 2.01 1.25
N GLY A 21 -9.64 2.61 2.40
CA GLY A 21 -10.37 2.54 3.69
C GLY A 21 -10.79 1.18 4.25
N ASN A 22 -10.32 0.06 3.68
CA ASN A 22 -10.79 -1.28 4.03
C ASN A 22 -10.10 -1.81 5.29
N PRO A 23 -10.79 -2.64 6.09
CA PRO A 23 -10.17 -3.37 7.20
C PRO A 23 -8.89 -4.08 6.75
N THR A 24 -7.84 -3.96 7.55
CA THR A 24 -6.51 -4.48 7.25
C THR A 24 -6.06 -5.50 8.30
N CYS A 25 -5.17 -6.42 7.90
CA CYS A 25 -4.49 -7.31 8.83
C CYS A 25 -3.23 -6.70 9.44
N ASP A 26 -2.92 -5.45 9.09
CA ASP A 26 -1.79 -4.68 9.62
C ASP A 26 -1.95 -4.48 11.14
N PRO A 27 -1.02 -4.98 11.96
CA PRO A 27 -1.11 -4.83 13.41
C PRO A 27 -0.56 -3.48 13.89
N PHE A 28 -0.03 -2.64 13.00
CA PHE A 28 0.60 -1.37 13.36
C PHE A 28 -0.30 -0.17 13.03
N ASP A 29 -0.44 0.74 14.00
CA ASP A 29 -1.16 2.00 13.82
C ASP A 29 -0.31 3.07 13.10
N ASP A 30 1.02 2.92 13.15
CA ASP A 30 1.95 3.80 12.46
C ASP A 30 3.16 3.04 11.88
N SER A 31 3.88 3.69 10.96
CA SER A 31 5.10 3.14 10.36
C SER A 31 6.33 3.21 11.26
N GLY A 32 6.26 3.83 12.44
CA GLY A 32 7.37 3.85 13.41
C GLY A 32 7.48 2.53 14.16
N ALA A 33 6.35 1.97 14.57
CA ALA A 33 6.27 0.69 15.27
C ALA A 33 6.77 -0.50 14.41
N THR A 34 6.68 -0.41 13.09
CA THR A 34 7.19 -1.43 12.16
C THR A 34 8.72 -1.51 12.19
N VAL A 35 9.41 -0.38 12.34
CA VAL A 35 10.88 -0.32 12.43
C VAL A 35 11.36 -1.03 13.70
N SER A 36 10.72 -0.76 14.84
CA SER A 36 11.04 -1.44 16.09
C SER A 36 10.80 -2.95 16.00
N ALA A 37 9.70 -3.38 15.37
CA ALA A 37 9.42 -4.81 15.15
C ALA A 37 10.49 -5.48 14.26
N PHE A 38 11.01 -4.76 13.26
CA PHE A 38 12.13 -5.23 12.43
C PHE A 38 13.43 -5.38 13.22
N GLU A 39 13.80 -4.38 14.00
CA GLU A 39 14.99 -4.43 14.85
C GLU A 39 14.89 -5.54 15.91
N ALA A 40 13.69 -5.81 16.41
CA ALA A 40 13.40 -6.88 17.36
C ALA A 40 13.22 -8.27 16.72
N ALA A 41 13.34 -8.40 15.40
CA ALA A 41 13.12 -9.64 14.64
C ALA A 41 11.72 -10.25 14.85
N GLU A 42 10.70 -9.41 15.03
CA GLU A 42 9.30 -9.82 15.16
C GLU A 42 8.69 -10.09 13.79
N TRP A 43 8.99 -11.25 13.24
CA TRP A 43 8.67 -11.56 11.83
C TRP A 43 7.18 -11.66 11.53
N LEU A 44 6.37 -12.22 12.43
CA LEU A 44 4.94 -12.41 12.16
C LEU A 44 4.20 -11.06 12.03
N PRO A 45 4.36 -10.09 12.95
CA PRO A 45 3.83 -8.73 12.77
C PRO A 45 4.28 -8.08 11.46
N LEU A 46 5.58 -8.15 11.13
CA LEU A 46 6.11 -7.60 9.88
C LEU A 46 5.53 -8.23 8.62
N LEU A 47 5.37 -9.56 8.62
CA LEU A 47 4.76 -10.26 7.48
C LEU A 47 3.29 -9.86 7.28
N LYS A 48 2.55 -9.62 8.37
CA LYS A 48 1.18 -9.10 8.30
C LYS A 48 1.14 -7.68 7.73
N HIS A 49 2.04 -6.81 8.18
CA HIS A 49 2.19 -5.45 7.63
C HIS A 49 2.49 -5.47 6.13
N ASN A 50 3.46 -6.26 5.69
CA ASN A 50 3.81 -6.40 4.27
C ASN A 50 2.63 -6.93 3.44
N LEU A 51 1.88 -7.91 3.97
CA LEU A 51 0.70 -8.44 3.32
C LEU A 51 -0.40 -7.37 3.17
N ALA A 52 -0.62 -6.58 4.22
CA ALA A 52 -1.54 -5.46 4.19
C ALA A 52 -1.15 -4.42 3.12
N ASP A 53 0.12 -4.07 3.02
CA ASP A 53 0.62 -3.13 2.00
C ASP A 53 0.43 -3.65 0.57
N ILE A 54 0.63 -4.95 0.33
CA ILE A 54 0.36 -5.56 -0.98
C ILE A 54 -1.13 -5.43 -1.34
N GLN A 55 -2.02 -5.71 -0.39
CA GLN A 55 -3.47 -5.59 -0.60
C GLN A 55 -3.90 -4.14 -0.83
N ARG A 56 -3.37 -3.20 -0.06
CA ARG A 56 -3.66 -1.77 -0.19
C ARG A 56 -3.13 -1.19 -1.49
N THR A 57 -1.90 -1.55 -1.88
CA THR A 57 -1.32 -1.16 -3.18
C THR A 57 -2.17 -1.68 -4.34
N ARG A 58 -2.68 -2.91 -4.25
CA ARG A 58 -3.63 -3.45 -5.22
C ARG A 58 -4.91 -2.61 -5.27
N GLY A 59 -5.49 -2.27 -4.12
CA GLY A 59 -6.68 -1.40 -4.05
C GLY A 59 -6.46 -0.04 -4.72
N LEU A 60 -5.30 0.59 -4.50
CA LEU A 60 -4.93 1.83 -5.17
C LEU A 60 -4.80 1.66 -6.69
N ALA A 61 -4.20 0.56 -7.15
CA ALA A 61 -4.08 0.27 -8.58
C ALA A 61 -5.46 0.06 -9.24
N GLU A 62 -6.37 -0.65 -8.57
CA GLU A 62 -7.75 -0.83 -9.02
C GLU A 62 -8.51 0.50 -9.07
N LEU A 63 -8.34 1.37 -8.06
CA LEU A 63 -8.92 2.72 -8.05
C LEU A 63 -8.36 3.58 -9.18
N ALA A 64 -7.04 3.63 -9.34
CA ALA A 64 -6.37 4.41 -10.37
C ALA A 64 -6.79 3.95 -11.78
N GLY A 65 -6.95 2.65 -11.99
CA GLY A 65 -7.37 2.08 -13.28
C GLY A 65 -8.77 2.52 -13.74
N ARG A 66 -9.59 3.12 -12.86
CA ARG A 66 -10.87 3.74 -13.23
C ARG A 66 -10.73 5.11 -13.90
N PHE A 67 -9.59 5.78 -13.68
CA PHE A 67 -9.37 7.16 -14.10
C PHE A 67 -8.17 7.32 -15.04
N VAL A 68 -7.28 6.33 -15.08
CA VAL A 68 -6.03 6.35 -15.84
C VAL A 68 -6.02 5.18 -16.82
N ALA A 69 -5.66 5.42 -18.07
CA ALA A 69 -5.56 4.36 -19.07
C ALA A 69 -4.42 3.40 -18.70
N ARG A 70 -4.59 2.10 -18.99
CA ARG A 70 -3.58 1.09 -18.68
C ARG A 70 -2.20 1.41 -19.29
N SER A 71 -2.17 2.07 -20.45
CA SER A 71 -0.94 2.51 -21.14
C SER A 71 -0.12 3.53 -20.34
N ASP A 72 -0.76 4.28 -19.45
CA ASP A 72 -0.09 5.34 -18.67
C ASP A 72 0.53 4.79 -17.39
N PHE A 73 0.19 3.56 -17.01
CA PHE A 73 0.90 2.83 -15.97
C PHE A 73 2.20 2.28 -16.57
N ASN A 74 3.30 3.02 -16.39
CA ASN A 74 4.65 2.57 -16.76
C ASN A 74 5.15 1.48 -15.78
N MET A 75 4.44 0.35 -15.73
CA MET A 75 4.82 -0.80 -14.92
C MET A 75 5.87 -1.62 -15.67
N LYS A 76 7.00 -1.88 -15.01
CA LYS A 76 7.91 -2.93 -15.47
C LYS A 76 7.16 -4.25 -15.46
N ASN A 77 7.40 -5.07 -16.48
CA ASN A 77 6.82 -6.41 -16.54
C ASN A 77 7.43 -7.24 -15.39
N LEU A 78 6.68 -7.43 -14.30
CA LEU A 78 7.08 -8.21 -13.14
C LEU A 78 6.70 -9.68 -13.34
N GLU A 79 7.07 -10.26 -14.49
CA GLU A 79 6.92 -11.70 -14.65
C GLU A 79 7.74 -12.41 -13.57
N PRO A 80 7.18 -13.44 -12.91
CA PRO A 80 7.95 -14.22 -11.95
C PRO A 80 9.23 -14.74 -12.62
N PRO A 81 10.36 -14.80 -11.90
CA PRO A 81 11.54 -15.47 -12.43
C PRO A 81 11.15 -16.88 -12.88
N ARG A 82 11.55 -17.26 -14.10
CA ARG A 82 11.37 -18.63 -14.58
C ARG A 82 12.18 -19.55 -13.65
N GLN A 83 11.54 -20.60 -13.14
CA GLN A 83 12.21 -21.65 -12.36
C GLN A 83 13.26 -22.38 -13.18
#